data_AF-A0A8T3KM08-F1
#
_entry.id   AF-A0A8T3KM08-F1
#
_cell.length_a   1.000
_cell.length_b   1.000
_cell.length_c   1.000
_cell.angle_alpha   90.00
_cell.angle_beta   90.00
_cell.angle_gamma   90.00
#
_symmetry.space_group_name_H-M   'P 1'
#
loop_
_entity.id
_entity.type
_entity.pdbx_description
1 polymer ?
#
loop_
_entity_poly.entity_id
_entity_poly.type
_entity_poly.pdbx_seq_one_letter_code
_entity_poly.pdbx_strand_id
1 'polypeptide(L)'
;MKVFSVFGITQSGKTTTIENIIRELKRRRYSVGSVKEIHFEQFAIDKEGTNTYRHRMAGSELVTARGYYETDVLFPRMLEMDEILKFYNHDFVVLEGVTDCNAPKIVTAHSTQEVDERLDDTVFAISGKLANMMTEYRGIPVISAIEDIERLVDLIEDKVYEKLPDFPPECCTACGHSCKELGAKILKGEAKREDCIISKGRVKLLVDGREISMVPFVQNILFNAVEGVVKELEGYRPGASIEVRIGGV
;
A
#
# COMPACT_ATOMS: atom_id res chain seq x y z
N MET A 1 -4.69 -5.93 -4.73
CA MET A 1 -4.27 -6.05 -3.32
C MET A 1 -4.92 -4.95 -2.49
N LYS A 2 -5.28 -5.26 -1.25
CA LYS A 2 -5.75 -4.32 -0.22
C LYS A 2 -4.59 -4.00 0.73
N VAL A 3 -4.43 -2.74 1.11
CA VAL A 3 -3.32 -2.29 1.98
C VAL A 3 -3.87 -1.43 3.09
N PHE A 4 -3.43 -1.64 4.32
CA PHE A 4 -3.80 -0.82 5.48
C PHE A 4 -2.62 -0.71 6.46
N SER A 5 -2.59 0.37 7.23
CA SER A 5 -1.54 0.63 8.22
C SER A 5 -2.05 0.46 9.65
N VAL A 6 -1.22 -0.11 10.51
CA VAL A 6 -1.40 -0.13 11.96
C VAL A 6 -0.26 0.67 12.58
N PHE A 7 -0.62 1.77 13.23
CA PHE A 7 0.35 2.71 13.80
C PHE A 7 -0.12 3.22 15.17
N GLY A 8 0.80 3.81 15.93
CA GLY A 8 0.54 4.08 17.34
C GLY A 8 1.81 4.20 18.17
N ILE A 9 1.64 4.44 19.47
CA ILE A 9 2.75 4.60 20.42
C ILE A 9 3.43 3.26 20.74
N THR A 10 4.71 3.30 21.10
CA THR A 10 5.45 2.12 21.58
C THR A 10 4.69 1.44 22.73
N GLN A 11 4.67 0.10 22.73
CA GLN A 11 3.96 -0.73 23.73
C GLN A 11 2.43 -0.52 23.85
N SER A 12 1.78 0.15 22.90
CA SER A 12 0.31 0.33 22.87
C SER A 12 -0.46 -0.93 22.43
N GLY A 13 0.24 -1.98 22.01
CA GLY A 13 -0.36 -3.22 21.49
C GLY A 13 -0.35 -3.37 19.97
N LYS A 14 0.37 -2.50 19.23
CA LYS A 14 0.56 -2.57 17.76
C LYS A 14 0.88 -3.97 17.26
N THR A 15 2.01 -4.54 17.71
CA THR A 15 2.51 -5.82 17.20
C THR A 15 1.53 -6.95 17.49
N THR A 16 0.98 -7.01 18.71
CA THR A 16 -0.06 -8.00 19.06
C THR A 16 -1.32 -7.85 18.20
N THR A 17 -1.74 -6.61 17.93
CA THR A 17 -2.88 -6.31 17.05
C THR A 17 -2.63 -6.85 15.65
N ILE A 18 -1.45 -6.56 15.08
CA ILE A 18 -1.05 -7.03 13.74
C ILE A 18 -0.95 -8.56 13.70
N GLU A 19 -0.32 -9.20 14.69
CA GLU A 19 -0.20 -10.67 14.76
C GLU A 19 -1.57 -11.36 14.74
N ASN A 20 -2.53 -10.83 15.50
CA ASN A 20 -3.88 -11.38 15.56
C ASN A 20 -4.64 -11.13 14.25
N ILE A 21 -4.52 -9.94 13.65
CA ILE A 21 -5.11 -9.63 12.34
C ILE A 21 -4.56 -10.57 11.26
N ILE A 22 -3.23 -10.76 11.19
CA ILE A 22 -2.60 -11.66 10.23
C ILE A 22 -3.12 -13.08 10.43
N ARG A 23 -3.13 -13.58 11.67
CA ARG A 23 -3.60 -14.95 11.97
C ARG A 23 -5.06 -15.14 11.55
N GLU A 24 -5.91 -14.16 11.80
CA GLU A 24 -7.32 -14.20 11.46
C GLU A 24 -7.57 -14.11 9.95
N LEU A 25 -6.89 -13.19 9.24
CA LEU A 25 -6.94 -13.13 7.77
C LEU A 25 -6.44 -14.44 7.13
N LYS A 26 -5.36 -15.02 7.65
CA LYS A 26 -4.85 -16.34 7.22
C LYS A 26 -5.88 -17.45 7.48
N ARG A 27 -6.57 -17.44 8.63
CA ARG A 27 -7.66 -18.37 8.96
C ARG A 27 -8.80 -18.26 7.95
N ARG A 28 -9.11 -17.05 7.50
CA ARG A 28 -10.08 -16.74 6.43
C ARG A 28 -9.58 -17.04 5.01
N ARG A 29 -8.44 -17.73 4.87
CA ARG A 29 -7.83 -18.16 3.59
C ARG A 29 -7.24 -17.04 2.74
N TYR A 30 -7.10 -15.83 3.26
CA TYR A 30 -6.37 -14.78 2.56
C TYR A 30 -4.86 -15.05 2.52
N SER A 31 -4.23 -14.60 1.45
CA SER A 31 -2.78 -14.37 1.40
C SER A 31 -2.48 -13.01 2.04
N VAL A 32 -1.49 -12.98 2.94
CA VAL A 32 -1.21 -11.81 3.77
C VAL A 32 0.30 -11.55 3.77
N GLY A 33 0.69 -10.36 3.35
CA GLY A 33 2.04 -9.84 3.51
C GLY A 33 2.09 -8.80 4.63
N SER A 34 3.30 -8.50 5.10
CA SER A 34 3.53 -7.42 6.07
C SER A 34 4.76 -6.60 5.69
N VAL A 35 4.70 -5.30 5.96
CA VAL A 35 5.84 -4.38 5.91
C VAL A 35 5.98 -3.79 7.31
N LYS A 36 7.20 -3.71 7.83
CA LYS A 36 7.48 -3.03 9.10
C LYS A 36 8.46 -1.90 8.88
N GLU A 37 8.02 -0.69 9.21
CA GLU A 37 8.90 0.46 9.23
C GLU A 37 9.69 0.52 10.54
N ILE A 38 11.00 0.71 10.41
CA ILE A 38 11.92 0.79 11.54
C ILE A 38 12.40 2.22 11.66
N HIS A 39 11.85 2.91 12.66
CA HIS A 39 12.16 4.30 13.00
C HIS A 39 13.48 4.40 13.80
N PHE A 40 14.57 3.89 13.21
CA PHE A 40 15.92 3.97 13.77
C PHE A 40 16.92 4.31 12.66
N GLU A 41 17.55 5.47 12.75
CA GLU A 41 18.40 6.03 11.68
C GLU A 41 19.56 5.11 11.28
N GLN A 42 20.11 4.36 12.23
CA GLN A 42 21.23 3.45 12.01
C GLN A 42 20.75 2.01 11.75
N PHE A 43 19.49 1.82 11.35
CA PHE A 43 18.96 0.49 11.08
C PHE A 43 19.73 -0.18 9.95
N ALA A 44 20.32 -1.33 10.29
CA ALA A 44 20.85 -2.29 9.34
C ALA A 44 20.57 -3.69 9.88
N ILE A 45 19.87 -4.51 9.11
CA ILE A 45 19.67 -5.93 9.46
C ILE A 45 20.96 -6.73 9.30
N ASP A 46 21.77 -6.38 8.29
CA ASP A 46 23.07 -6.98 8.05
C ASP A 46 24.13 -6.39 8.99
N LYS A 47 25.04 -7.25 9.44
CA LYS A 47 26.06 -6.89 10.44
C LYS A 47 27.37 -6.54 9.76
N GLU A 48 28.07 -5.56 10.32
CA GLU A 48 29.41 -5.22 9.87
C GLU A 48 30.35 -6.45 9.90
N GLY A 49 31.13 -6.62 8.83
CA GLY A 49 32.11 -7.70 8.69
C GLY A 49 31.58 -9.01 8.11
N THR A 50 30.26 -9.18 7.95
CA THR A 50 29.70 -10.35 7.25
C THR A 50 30.09 -10.35 5.76
N ASN A 51 29.96 -11.50 5.09
CA ASN A 51 30.22 -11.59 3.66
C ASN A 51 29.27 -10.70 2.85
N THR A 52 27.99 -10.67 3.21
CA THR A 52 26.97 -9.79 2.60
C THR A 52 27.31 -8.32 2.80
N TYR A 53 27.80 -7.93 3.98
CA TYR A 53 28.26 -6.57 4.23
C TYR A 53 29.46 -6.23 3.34
N ARG A 54 30.43 -7.15 3.22
CA ARG A 54 31.59 -6.97 2.35
C ARG A 54 31.19 -6.86 0.87
N HIS A 55 30.17 -7.59 0.42
CA HIS A 55 29.64 -7.45 -0.95
C HIS A 55 29.05 -6.05 -1.16
N ARG A 56 28.26 -5.55 -0.20
CA ARG A 56 27.72 -4.18 -0.24
C ARG A 56 28.84 -3.14 -0.29
N MET A 57 29.85 -3.24 0.58
CA MET A 57 30.99 -2.32 0.60
C MET A 57 31.88 -2.40 -0.65
N ALA A 58 31.86 -3.52 -1.37
CA ALA A 58 32.51 -3.65 -2.66
C ALA A 58 31.74 -2.96 -3.81
N GLY A 59 30.54 -2.42 -3.55
CA GLY A 59 29.73 -1.70 -4.54
C GLY A 59 28.55 -2.49 -5.10
N SER A 60 28.15 -3.60 -4.49
CA SER A 60 26.94 -4.32 -4.92
C SER A 60 25.69 -3.46 -4.70
N GLU A 61 24.97 -3.14 -5.78
CA GLU A 61 23.73 -2.36 -5.74
C GLU A 61 22.54 -3.15 -5.17
N LEU A 62 22.64 -4.48 -5.20
CA LEU A 62 21.68 -5.41 -4.61
C LEU A 62 22.46 -6.56 -3.98
N VAL A 63 22.13 -6.94 -2.74
CA VAL A 63 22.74 -8.10 -2.08
C VAL A 63 21.64 -9.10 -1.75
N THR A 64 21.90 -10.39 -1.96
CA THR A 64 20.96 -11.46 -1.60
C THR A 64 21.67 -12.48 -0.73
N ALA A 65 21.15 -12.69 0.48
CA ALA A 65 21.52 -13.81 1.34
C ALA A 65 20.48 -14.91 1.15
N ARG A 66 20.92 -16.15 0.91
CA ARG A 66 20.00 -17.29 0.71
C ARG A 66 20.45 -18.47 1.54
N GLY A 67 19.56 -18.91 2.45
CA GLY A 67 19.70 -20.12 3.25
C GLY A 67 18.66 -21.17 2.89
N TYR A 68 18.63 -22.27 3.66
CA TYR A 68 17.66 -23.35 3.48
C TYR A 68 16.22 -22.95 3.82
N TYR A 69 16.03 -21.97 4.70
CA TYR A 69 14.72 -21.59 5.25
C TYR A 69 14.40 -20.09 5.12
N GLU A 70 15.32 -19.31 4.54
CA GLU A 70 15.22 -17.86 4.50
C GLU A 70 15.95 -17.30 3.27
N THR A 71 15.43 -16.20 2.74
CA THR A 71 16.09 -15.44 1.68
C THR A 71 15.89 -13.96 1.95
N ASP A 72 17.00 -13.25 2.17
CA ASP A 72 17.02 -11.82 2.43
C ASP A 72 17.53 -11.08 1.20
N VAL A 73 16.75 -10.13 0.71
CA VAL A 73 17.12 -9.24 -0.38
C VAL A 73 17.36 -7.85 0.20
N LEU A 74 18.61 -7.41 0.19
CA LEU A 74 19.05 -6.18 0.82
C LEU A 74 19.25 -5.10 -0.23
N PHE A 75 18.42 -4.06 -0.15
CA PHE A 75 18.55 -2.83 -0.91
C PHE A 75 19.37 -1.83 -0.09
N PRO A 76 20.53 -1.34 -0.59
CA PRO A 76 21.38 -0.38 0.12
C PRO A 76 20.83 1.06 0.02
N ARG A 77 19.51 1.22 -0.02
CA ARG A 77 18.79 2.50 -0.05
C ARG A 77 17.38 2.31 0.52
N MET A 78 16.74 3.39 0.94
CA MET A 78 15.31 3.39 1.20
C MET A 78 14.57 3.22 -0.14
N LEU A 79 13.63 2.28 -0.16
CA LEU A 79 12.69 2.10 -1.27
C LEU A 79 11.43 2.88 -0.94
N GLU A 80 10.83 3.51 -1.95
CA GLU A 80 9.49 4.10 -1.80
C GLU A 80 8.46 2.98 -1.55
N MET A 81 7.38 3.28 -0.84
CA MET A 81 6.38 2.25 -0.49
C MET A 81 5.78 1.55 -1.73
N ASP A 82 5.54 2.30 -2.80
CA ASP A 82 5.07 1.74 -4.07
C ASP A 82 6.13 0.87 -4.78
N GLU A 83 7.43 1.06 -4.52
CA GLU A 83 8.47 0.13 -4.96
C GLU A 83 8.44 -1.17 -4.14
N ILE A 84 8.28 -1.06 -2.81
CA ILE A 84 8.20 -2.20 -1.89
C ILE A 84 6.99 -3.07 -2.23
N LEU A 85 5.82 -2.47 -2.43
CA LEU A 85 4.57 -3.19 -2.70
C LEU A 85 4.61 -4.00 -4.01
N LYS A 86 5.51 -3.69 -4.96
CA LYS A 86 5.70 -4.49 -6.19
C LYS A 86 6.22 -5.91 -5.92
N PHE A 87 6.80 -6.17 -4.75
CA PHE A 87 7.23 -7.51 -4.33
C PHE A 87 6.08 -8.35 -3.75
N TYR A 88 4.89 -7.77 -3.55
CA TYR A 88 3.76 -8.44 -2.91
C TYR A 88 2.73 -8.86 -3.95
N ASN A 89 2.38 -10.15 -3.96
CA ASN A 89 1.22 -10.70 -4.65
C ASN A 89 0.27 -11.33 -3.62
N HIS A 90 -0.25 -10.50 -2.72
CA HIS A 90 -1.09 -10.90 -1.59
C HIS A 90 -2.44 -10.18 -1.64
N ASP A 91 -3.47 -10.79 -1.05
CA ASP A 91 -4.80 -10.20 -0.93
C ASP A 91 -4.74 -8.97 -0.01
N PHE A 92 -4.04 -9.11 1.12
CA PHE A 92 -3.80 -8.04 2.09
C PHE A 92 -2.30 -7.82 2.31
N VAL A 93 -1.91 -6.56 2.48
CA VAL A 93 -0.62 -6.16 3.04
C VAL A 93 -0.85 -5.24 4.23
N VAL A 94 -0.36 -5.63 5.40
CA VAL A 94 -0.40 -4.80 6.62
C VAL A 94 0.90 -4.04 6.79
N LEU A 95 0.80 -2.73 7.00
CA LEU A 95 1.95 -1.85 7.22
C LEU A 95 2.06 -1.55 8.72
N GLU A 96 3.18 -1.90 9.36
CA GLU A 96 3.46 -1.56 10.75
C GLU A 96 4.26 -0.25 10.81
N GLY A 97 3.67 0.80 11.37
CA GLY A 97 4.37 2.05 11.65
C GLY A 97 4.58 2.97 10.45
N VAL A 98 4.08 2.62 9.27
CA VAL A 98 4.16 3.41 8.04
C VAL A 98 3.15 4.55 8.07
N THR A 99 3.60 5.78 7.86
CA THR A 99 2.76 7.00 7.95
C THR A 99 2.63 7.77 6.64
N ASP A 100 3.53 7.53 5.70
CA ASP A 100 3.72 8.20 4.41
C ASP A 100 3.10 7.44 3.22
N CYS A 101 2.16 6.53 3.50
CA CYS A 101 1.40 5.80 2.48
C CYS A 101 -0.09 6.13 2.56
N ASN A 102 -0.72 6.38 1.41
CA ASN A 102 -2.17 6.54 1.31
C ASN A 102 -2.90 5.20 1.48
N ALA A 103 -3.13 4.83 2.73
CA ALA A 103 -3.82 3.60 3.12
C ALA A 103 -4.77 3.86 4.31
N PRO A 104 -5.91 3.14 4.40
CA PRO A 104 -6.72 3.08 5.60
C PRO A 104 -5.90 2.71 6.83
N LYS A 105 -6.23 3.28 8.00
CA LYS A 105 -5.41 3.12 9.20
C LYS A 105 -6.19 2.66 10.43
N ILE A 106 -5.50 1.87 11.25
CA ILE A 106 -5.89 1.48 12.59
C ILE A 106 -4.90 2.13 13.57
N VAL A 107 -5.42 2.87 14.55
CA VAL A 107 -4.59 3.47 15.61
C VAL A 107 -4.55 2.54 16.81
N THR A 108 -3.37 2.32 17.39
CA THR A 108 -3.26 1.75 18.73
C THR A 108 -2.68 2.76 19.71
N ALA A 109 -3.31 2.87 20.88
CA ALA A 109 -2.96 3.89 21.87
C ALA A 109 -3.16 3.38 23.31
N HIS A 110 -2.55 4.07 24.27
CA HIS A 110 -2.80 3.89 25.69
C HIS A 110 -3.90 4.83 26.21
N SER A 111 -4.09 5.98 25.55
CA SER A 111 -5.04 7.02 25.96
C SER A 111 -5.74 7.66 24.76
N THR A 112 -6.85 8.35 25.02
CA THR A 112 -7.58 9.12 24.01
C THR A 112 -6.79 10.32 23.47
N GLN A 113 -5.90 10.91 24.28
CA GLN A 113 -5.02 11.99 23.83
C GLN A 113 -4.04 11.50 22.74
N GLU A 114 -3.44 10.33 22.93
CA GLU A 114 -2.54 9.75 21.92
C GLU A 114 -3.26 9.41 20.61
N VAL A 115 -4.56 9.07 20.68
CA VAL A 115 -5.42 8.90 19.51
C VAL A 115 -5.63 10.23 18.82
N ASP A 116 -6.00 11.29 19.55
CA ASP A 116 -6.25 12.63 19.00
C ASP A 116 -5.03 13.17 18.23
N GLU A 117 -3.82 12.94 18.73
CA GLU A 117 -2.55 13.32 18.06
C GLU A 117 -2.31 12.61 16.72
N ARG A 118 -2.98 11.49 16.48
CA ARG A 118 -2.78 10.58 15.34
C ARG A 118 -4.01 10.46 14.46
N LEU A 119 -5.10 11.12 14.84
CA LEU A 119 -6.35 11.04 14.14
C LEU A 119 -6.25 11.81 12.82
N ASP A 120 -6.57 11.14 11.73
CA ASP A 120 -6.84 11.77 10.44
C ASP A 120 -8.02 11.08 9.77
N ASP A 121 -8.47 11.61 8.63
CA ASP A 121 -9.63 11.07 7.91
C ASP A 121 -9.42 9.66 7.33
N THR A 122 -8.23 9.08 7.46
CA THR A 122 -7.93 7.71 7.03
C THR A 122 -8.02 6.69 8.17
N VAL A 123 -8.21 7.14 9.42
CA VAL A 123 -8.40 6.27 10.58
C VAL A 123 -9.83 5.76 10.63
N PHE A 124 -10.01 4.43 10.53
CA PHE A 124 -11.34 3.80 10.55
C PHE A 124 -11.60 2.92 11.77
N ALA A 125 -10.56 2.60 12.55
CA ALA A 125 -10.67 1.84 13.78
C ALA A 125 -9.57 2.21 14.78
N ILE A 126 -9.83 1.95 16.04
CA ILE A 126 -8.85 2.04 17.13
C ILE A 126 -8.74 0.66 17.78
N SER A 127 -7.53 0.26 18.17
CA SER A 127 -7.27 -1.01 18.86
C SER A 127 -6.14 -0.87 19.88
N GLY A 128 -5.56 -1.99 20.29
CA GLY A 128 -4.55 -2.06 21.33
C GLY A 128 -5.13 -1.88 22.72
N LYS A 129 -4.33 -1.34 23.65
CA LYS A 129 -4.68 -1.28 25.08
C LYS A 129 -5.93 -0.45 25.38
N LEU A 130 -6.19 0.59 24.60
CA LEU A 130 -7.38 1.43 24.78
C LEU A 130 -8.69 0.63 24.62
N ALA A 131 -8.68 -0.46 23.84
CA ALA A 131 -9.85 -1.32 23.65
C ALA A 131 -10.27 -2.10 24.91
N ASN A 132 -9.43 -2.15 25.94
CA ASN A 132 -9.79 -2.74 27.23
C ASN A 132 -10.67 -1.80 28.07
N MET A 133 -10.76 -0.53 27.69
CA MET A 133 -11.41 0.52 28.51
C MET A 133 -12.66 1.09 27.84
N MET A 134 -12.78 0.97 26.51
CA MET A 134 -13.89 1.54 25.76
C MET A 134 -14.10 0.83 24.43
N THR A 135 -15.29 1.00 23.86
CA THR A 135 -15.71 0.35 22.61
C THR A 135 -15.92 1.32 21.44
N GLU A 136 -15.89 2.63 21.70
CA GLU A 136 -16.01 3.69 20.71
C GLU A 136 -15.32 4.96 21.22
N TYR A 137 -14.70 5.73 20.31
CA TYR A 137 -14.18 7.05 20.60
C TYR A 137 -14.34 7.98 19.38
N ARG A 138 -14.97 9.14 19.56
CA ARG A 138 -15.29 10.11 18.48
C ARG A 138 -16.01 9.48 17.28
N GLY A 139 -16.90 8.52 17.51
CA GLY A 139 -17.61 7.80 16.45
C GLY A 139 -16.77 6.77 15.69
N ILE A 140 -15.52 6.54 16.10
CA ILE A 140 -14.66 5.49 15.56
C ILE A 140 -14.74 4.27 16.47
N PRO A 141 -14.98 3.06 15.93
CA PRO A 141 -15.04 1.85 16.73
C PRO A 141 -13.68 1.53 17.37
N VAL A 142 -13.71 1.20 18.67
CA VAL A 142 -12.56 0.74 19.44
C VAL A 142 -12.74 -0.76 19.67
N ILE A 143 -11.88 -1.58 19.05
CA ILE A 143 -12.08 -3.04 19.00
C ILE A 143 -10.83 -3.76 19.53
N SER A 144 -11.03 -4.71 20.44
CA SER A 144 -9.95 -5.53 20.99
C SER A 144 -9.51 -6.59 19.99
N ALA A 145 -8.25 -6.54 19.56
CA ALA A 145 -7.67 -7.58 18.70
C ALA A 145 -7.43 -8.91 19.43
N ILE A 146 -7.68 -8.98 20.74
CA ILE A 146 -7.54 -10.21 21.55
C ILE A 146 -8.90 -10.85 21.76
N GLU A 147 -9.91 -10.06 22.13
CA GLU A 147 -11.24 -10.56 22.52
C GLU A 147 -12.23 -10.58 21.35
N ASP A 148 -12.09 -9.67 20.39
CA ASP A 148 -13.08 -9.42 19.33
C ASP A 148 -12.40 -9.33 17.95
N ILE A 149 -11.48 -10.26 17.70
CA ILE A 149 -10.66 -10.29 16.48
C ILE A 149 -11.49 -10.51 15.22
N GLU A 150 -12.55 -11.31 15.29
CA GLU A 150 -13.41 -11.56 14.13
C GLU A 150 -14.08 -10.26 13.68
N ARG A 151 -14.64 -9.47 14.61
CA ARG A 151 -15.24 -8.18 14.31
C ARG A 151 -14.24 -7.17 13.79
N LEU A 152 -13.01 -7.15 14.32
CA LEU A 152 -11.95 -6.27 13.81
C LEU A 152 -11.62 -6.61 12.35
N VAL A 153 -11.52 -7.90 12.02
CA VAL A 153 -11.24 -8.33 10.65
C VAL A 153 -12.44 -8.16 9.72
N ASP A 154 -13.67 -8.33 10.18
CA ASP A 154 -14.88 -7.97 9.43
C ASP A 154 -14.84 -6.50 9.01
N LEU A 155 -14.48 -5.62 9.94
CA LEU A 155 -14.34 -4.19 9.67
C LEU A 155 -13.19 -3.89 8.70
N ILE A 156 -12.07 -4.62 8.78
CA ILE A 156 -10.97 -4.51 7.81
C ILE A 156 -11.43 -4.92 6.42
N GLU A 157 -12.18 -6.01 6.29
CA GLU A 157 -12.67 -6.48 4.99
C GLU A 157 -13.65 -5.49 4.35
N ASP A 158 -14.51 -4.87 5.16
CA ASP A 158 -15.46 -3.82 4.75
C ASP A 158 -14.75 -2.51 4.35
N LYS A 159 -13.86 -2.00 5.21
CA LYS A 159 -13.28 -0.65 5.06
C LYS A 159 -12.07 -0.59 4.16
N VAL A 160 -11.26 -1.65 4.11
CA VAL A 160 -10.02 -1.62 3.32
C VAL A 160 -10.36 -1.92 1.86
N TYR A 161 -10.29 -0.87 1.04
CA TYR A 161 -10.47 -0.93 -0.41
C TYR A 161 -9.18 -1.32 -1.14
N GLU A 162 -9.28 -1.70 -2.41
CA GLU A 162 -8.10 -1.93 -3.25
C GLU A 162 -7.25 -0.67 -3.34
N LYS A 163 -5.95 -0.77 -3.14
CA LYS A 163 -5.06 0.39 -3.03
C LYS A 163 -5.31 1.42 -4.15
N LEU A 164 -5.47 2.68 -3.74
CA LEU A 164 -5.50 3.83 -4.65
C LEU A 164 -4.08 4.12 -5.17
N PRO A 165 -3.93 4.74 -6.34
CA PRO A 165 -2.68 5.39 -6.70
C PRO A 165 -2.26 6.38 -5.60
N ASP A 166 -0.96 6.69 -5.51
CA ASP A 166 -0.43 7.62 -4.51
C ASP A 166 0.35 8.76 -5.19
N PHE A 167 -0.33 9.43 -6.14
CA PHE A 167 0.28 10.54 -6.87
C PHE A 167 0.22 11.83 -6.03
N PRO A 168 1.26 12.67 -6.10
CA PRO A 168 1.20 14.03 -5.57
C PRO A 168 0.02 14.81 -6.19
N PRO A 169 -0.64 15.72 -5.43
CA PRO A 169 -1.77 16.49 -5.93
C PRO A 169 -1.47 17.30 -7.21
N GLU A 170 -0.25 17.81 -7.35
CA GLU A 170 0.24 18.50 -8.53
C GLU A 170 0.33 17.59 -9.77
N CYS A 171 0.44 16.27 -9.57
CA CYS A 171 0.45 15.29 -10.64
C CYS A 171 -0.97 14.83 -11.01
N CYS A 172 -1.87 14.68 -10.03
CA CYS A 172 -3.23 14.24 -10.31
C CYS A 172 -4.29 14.69 -9.28
N THR A 173 -5.31 15.38 -9.80
CA THR A 173 -6.59 15.65 -9.14
C THR A 173 -7.77 15.40 -10.09
N ALA A 174 -7.59 14.54 -11.09
CA ALA A 174 -8.50 14.43 -12.22
C ALA A 174 -9.90 13.87 -11.88
N CYS A 175 -10.06 13.22 -10.72
CA CYS A 175 -11.36 12.83 -10.15
C CYS A 175 -11.98 13.90 -9.23
N GLY A 176 -11.35 15.08 -9.12
CA GLY A 176 -11.75 16.17 -8.23
C GLY A 176 -11.11 16.14 -6.83
N HIS A 177 -10.26 15.15 -6.54
CA HIS A 177 -9.65 14.91 -5.23
C HIS A 177 -8.18 14.52 -5.35
N SER A 178 -7.38 14.84 -4.34
CA SER A 178 -6.11 14.15 -4.13
C SER A 178 -6.36 12.68 -3.80
N CYS A 179 -5.34 11.82 -3.97
CA CYS A 179 -5.48 10.40 -3.68
C CYS A 179 -5.87 10.15 -2.21
N LYS A 180 -5.34 10.94 -1.27
CA LYS A 180 -5.67 10.88 0.17
C LYS A 180 -7.11 11.30 0.47
N GLU A 181 -7.56 12.40 -0.13
CA GLU A 181 -8.94 12.88 0.03
C GLU A 181 -9.97 11.88 -0.51
N LEU A 182 -9.70 11.27 -1.67
CA LEU A 182 -10.57 10.24 -2.21
C LEU A 182 -10.62 9.02 -1.28
N GLY A 183 -9.47 8.60 -0.74
CA GLY A 183 -9.40 7.50 0.23
C GLY A 183 -10.24 7.75 1.48
N ALA A 184 -10.14 8.95 2.05
CA ALA A 184 -10.97 9.38 3.17
C ALA A 184 -12.48 9.31 2.86
N LYS A 185 -12.89 9.77 1.68
CA LYS A 185 -14.30 9.69 1.24
C LYS A 185 -14.79 8.26 1.07
N ILE A 186 -13.94 7.36 0.56
CA ILE A 186 -14.29 5.94 0.44
C ILE A 186 -14.54 5.33 1.81
N LEU A 187 -13.70 5.62 2.81
CA LEU A 187 -13.88 5.11 4.18
C LEU A 187 -15.19 5.59 4.83
N LYS A 188 -15.58 6.83 4.54
CA LYS A 188 -16.85 7.44 4.97
C LYS A 188 -18.06 6.94 4.18
N GLY A 189 -17.86 6.17 3.10
CA GLY A 189 -18.94 5.70 2.22
C GLY A 189 -19.49 6.78 1.28
N GLU A 190 -18.78 7.90 1.13
CA GLU A 190 -19.16 9.04 0.28
C GLU A 190 -18.65 8.90 -1.16
N ALA A 191 -17.73 7.97 -1.40
CA ALA A 191 -17.13 7.66 -2.69
C ALA A 191 -16.85 6.16 -2.80
N LYS A 192 -16.52 5.70 -4.00
CA LYS A 192 -16.12 4.32 -4.28
C LYS A 192 -14.72 4.26 -4.88
N ARG A 193 -14.08 3.09 -4.79
CA ARG A 193 -12.76 2.87 -5.38
C ARG A 193 -12.74 3.16 -6.89
N GLU A 194 -13.85 2.90 -7.56
CA GLU A 194 -14.03 3.11 -8.99
C GLU A 194 -14.11 4.59 -9.39
N ASP A 195 -14.31 5.51 -8.43
CA ASP A 195 -14.34 6.95 -8.73
C ASP A 195 -12.94 7.49 -9.09
N CYS A 196 -11.88 6.75 -8.74
CA CYS A 196 -10.55 6.99 -9.30
C CYS A 196 -10.54 6.66 -10.80
N ILE A 197 -10.41 7.68 -11.63
CA ILE A 197 -10.45 7.52 -13.10
C ILE A 197 -9.17 6.91 -13.69
N ILE A 198 -8.07 6.86 -12.93
CA ILE A 198 -6.78 6.32 -13.41
C ILE A 198 -6.93 4.84 -13.76
N SER A 199 -7.60 4.06 -12.91
CA SER A 199 -7.85 2.62 -13.14
C SER A 199 -8.85 2.33 -14.27
N LYS A 200 -9.55 3.36 -14.77
CA LYS A 200 -10.51 3.25 -15.89
C LYS A 200 -9.91 3.69 -17.23
N GLY A 201 -8.59 3.88 -17.27
CA GLY A 201 -7.85 4.27 -18.46
C GLY A 201 -8.06 3.33 -19.65
N ARG A 202 -8.12 3.89 -20.86
CA ARG A 202 -8.16 3.10 -22.11
C ARG A 202 -6.77 2.62 -22.53
N VAL A 203 -5.72 3.13 -21.89
CA VAL A 203 -4.33 2.88 -22.23
C VAL A 203 -3.67 2.11 -21.11
N LYS A 204 -3.08 0.96 -21.44
CA LYS A 204 -2.22 0.18 -20.55
C LYS A 204 -0.80 0.22 -21.10
N LEU A 205 0.13 0.64 -20.25
CA LEU A 205 1.56 0.58 -20.56
C LEU A 205 2.19 -0.48 -19.67
N LEU A 206 2.91 -1.41 -20.29
CA LEU A 206 3.67 -2.43 -19.58
C LEU A 206 5.16 -2.20 -19.82
N VAL A 207 5.94 -2.18 -18.75
CA VAL A 207 7.42 -2.17 -18.79
C VAL A 207 7.89 -3.44 -18.08
N ASP A 208 8.63 -4.29 -18.78
CA ASP A 208 9.04 -5.62 -18.30
C ASP A 208 7.87 -6.47 -17.75
N GLY A 209 6.73 -6.40 -18.45
CA GLY A 209 5.50 -7.10 -18.07
C GLY A 209 4.76 -6.50 -16.87
N ARG A 210 5.25 -5.39 -16.29
CA ARG A 210 4.60 -4.70 -15.16
C ARG A 210 3.81 -3.50 -15.67
N GLU A 211 2.54 -3.43 -15.29
CA GLU A 211 1.67 -2.30 -15.65
C GLU A 211 2.11 -1.02 -14.93
N ILE A 212 2.29 0.06 -15.69
CA ILE A 212 2.64 1.39 -15.19
C ILE A 212 1.34 2.20 -15.07
N SER A 213 1.02 2.60 -13.85
CA SER A 213 -0.07 3.54 -13.60
C SER A 213 0.31 4.92 -14.15
N MET A 214 -0.57 5.50 -14.96
CA MET A 214 -0.34 6.79 -15.61
C MET A 214 -1.49 7.74 -15.32
N VAL A 215 -1.18 9.01 -15.07
CA VAL A 215 -2.19 10.06 -14.97
C VAL A 215 -2.90 10.26 -16.32
N PRO A 216 -4.15 10.75 -16.36
CA PRO A 216 -4.95 10.82 -17.59
C PRO A 216 -4.29 11.61 -18.72
N PHE A 217 -3.56 12.67 -18.40
CA PHE A 217 -2.80 13.46 -19.38
C PHE A 217 -1.76 12.61 -20.13
N VAL A 218 -0.98 11.79 -19.41
CA VAL A 218 0.05 10.92 -20.01
C VAL A 218 -0.61 9.82 -20.85
N GLN A 219 -1.73 9.26 -20.37
CA GLN A 219 -2.51 8.32 -21.16
C GLN A 219 -2.99 8.93 -22.49
N ASN A 220 -3.49 10.18 -22.47
CA ASN A 220 -3.94 10.87 -23.67
C ASN A 220 -2.79 11.17 -24.63
N ILE A 221 -1.60 11.54 -24.13
CA ILE A 221 -0.42 11.72 -24.99
C ILE A 221 -0.09 10.42 -25.71
N LEU A 222 0.02 9.31 -24.95
CA LEU A 222 0.39 8.02 -25.52
C LEU A 222 -0.66 7.53 -26.53
N PHE A 223 -1.94 7.68 -26.18
CA PHE A 223 -3.06 7.35 -27.08
C PHE A 223 -2.98 8.16 -28.38
N ASN A 224 -2.91 9.49 -28.29
CA ASN A 224 -2.91 10.36 -29.48
C ASN A 224 -1.68 10.12 -30.37
N ALA A 225 -0.52 9.84 -29.77
CA ALA A 225 0.69 9.53 -30.52
C ALA A 225 0.56 8.21 -31.29
N VAL A 226 0.08 7.15 -30.61
CA VAL A 226 -0.11 5.83 -31.23
C VAL A 226 -1.24 5.87 -32.26
N GLU A 227 -2.39 6.45 -31.92
CA GLU A 227 -3.55 6.60 -32.81
C GLU A 227 -3.20 7.42 -34.05
N GLY A 228 -2.42 8.50 -33.88
CA GLY A 228 -1.95 9.35 -34.96
C GLY A 228 -1.13 8.60 -36.02
N VAL A 229 -0.39 7.57 -35.62
CA VAL A 229 0.37 6.71 -36.55
C VAL A 229 -0.55 5.65 -37.15
N VAL A 230 -1.31 4.92 -36.34
CA VAL A 230 -2.06 3.76 -36.83
C VAL A 230 -3.23 4.12 -37.74
N LYS A 231 -3.80 5.33 -37.61
CA LYS A 231 -4.92 5.78 -38.48
C LYS A 231 -4.52 5.93 -39.95
N GLU A 232 -3.22 6.11 -40.22
CA GLU A 232 -2.66 6.22 -41.58
C GLU A 232 -2.33 4.85 -42.19
N LEU A 233 -2.47 3.76 -41.44
CA LEU A 233 -2.13 2.40 -41.88
C LEU A 233 -3.33 1.71 -42.55
N GLU A 234 -3.06 0.98 -43.63
CA GLU A 234 -4.05 0.15 -44.30
C GLU A 234 -4.58 -0.95 -43.35
N GLY A 235 -5.91 -1.06 -43.24
CA GLY A 235 -6.57 -2.06 -42.38
C GLY A 235 -6.96 -1.57 -40.98
N TYR A 236 -6.60 -0.34 -40.59
CA TYR A 236 -7.11 0.28 -39.37
C TYR A 236 -8.63 0.45 -39.40
N ARG A 237 -9.28 0.28 -38.25
CA ARG A 237 -10.71 0.53 -38.05
C ARG A 237 -10.91 1.38 -36.79
N PRO A 238 -11.75 2.43 -36.83
CA PRO A 238 -12.08 3.20 -35.65
C PRO A 238 -12.53 2.31 -34.49
N GLY A 239 -11.90 2.48 -33.32
CA GLY A 239 -12.20 1.70 -32.12
C GLY A 239 -11.56 0.30 -32.05
N ALA A 240 -10.72 -0.09 -33.01
CA ALA A 240 -9.93 -1.31 -32.89
C ALA A 240 -8.96 -1.24 -31.70
N SER A 241 -8.71 -2.39 -31.05
CA SER A 241 -7.65 -2.50 -30.05
C SER A 241 -6.30 -2.39 -30.74
N ILE A 242 -5.39 -1.60 -30.16
CA ILE A 242 -4.04 -1.38 -30.67
C ILE A 242 -3.05 -1.91 -29.64
N GLU A 243 -2.14 -2.77 -30.09
CA GLU A 243 -1.03 -3.28 -29.28
C GLU A 243 0.28 -2.86 -29.93
N VAL A 244 1.09 -2.09 -29.19
CA VAL A 244 2.43 -1.67 -29.63
C VAL A 244 3.46 -2.41 -28.79
N ARG A 245 4.32 -3.20 -29.45
CA ARG A 245 5.45 -3.89 -28.80
C ARG A 245 6.75 -3.26 -29.26
N ILE A 246 7.50 -2.69 -28.31
CA ILE A 246 8.82 -2.13 -28.55
C ILE A 246 9.81 -3.10 -27.91
N GLY A 247 10.70 -3.70 -28.71
CA GLY A 247 11.76 -4.57 -28.20
C GLY A 247 12.83 -3.77 -27.46
N GLY A 248 13.49 -4.39 -26.47
CA GLY A 248 14.68 -3.81 -25.86
C GLY A 248 15.78 -3.62 -26.90
N VAL A 249 16.45 -2.46 -26.86
CA VAL A 249 17.60 -2.12 -27.71
C VAL A 249 18.86 -2.72 -27.12
#